data_AF-A0A932JWH2-F1
#
_entry.id   AF-A0A932JWH2-F1
#
_cell.length_a   1.000
_cell.length_b   1.000
_cell.length_c   1.000
_cell.angle_alpha   90.00
_cell.angle_beta   90.00
_cell.angle_gamma   90.00
#
_symmetry.space_group_name_H-M   'P 1'
#
loop_
_entity.id
_entity.type
_entity.pdbx_description
1 polymer ?
#
loop_
_entity_poly.entity_id
_entity_poly.type
_entity_poly.pdbx_seq_one_letter_code
_entity_poly.pdbx_strand_id
1 'polypeptide(L)'
;MGRPKYKNTLKRGEVRYIVFKDGDSWYAVGLEFNIVEAGGTPEEALLLLFEAIAGYVEAARKTKARPIILNQTPDPEYERMWEHLNDLKPVFPIHTAGTHYISPDLTRELVPA
;
A
#
# COMPACT_ATOMS: atom_id res chain seq x y z
N MET A 1 8.19 -28.03 0.33
CA MET A 1 7.73 -26.91 -0.53
C MET A 1 8.59 -25.70 -0.17
N GLY A 2 9.39 -25.16 -1.09
CA GLY A 2 10.25 -24.01 -0.81
C GLY A 2 9.43 -22.72 -0.64
N ARG A 3 9.86 -21.80 0.24
CA ARG A 3 9.23 -20.47 0.35
C ARG A 3 9.32 -19.75 -1.01
N PRO A 4 8.24 -19.09 -1.46
CA PRO A 4 8.29 -18.34 -2.72
C PRO A 4 9.37 -17.25 -2.64
N LYS A 5 10.11 -17.06 -3.75
CA LYS A 5 11.20 -16.08 -3.86
C LYS A 5 10.72 -14.63 -3.66
N TYR A 6 9.45 -14.35 -3.97
CA TYR A 6 8.83 -13.04 -3.83
C TYR A 6 7.55 -13.15 -3.01
N LYS A 7 7.33 -12.17 -2.13
CA LYS A 7 6.13 -12.04 -1.30
C LYS A 7 4.95 -11.63 -2.17
N ASN A 8 5.13 -10.57 -2.95
CA ASN A 8 4.16 -10.04 -3.90
C ASN A 8 4.45 -10.53 -5.32
N THR A 9 3.39 -10.84 -6.07
CA THR A 9 3.43 -11.37 -7.43
C THR A 9 2.34 -10.72 -8.27
N LEU A 10 2.37 -10.92 -9.58
CA LEU A 10 1.31 -10.43 -10.48
C LEU A 10 -0.08 -11.01 -10.14
N LYS A 11 -0.14 -12.15 -9.43
CA LYS A 11 -1.40 -12.83 -9.07
C LYS A 11 -1.87 -12.52 -7.67
N ARG A 12 -0.97 -12.29 -6.72
CA ARG A 12 -1.33 -12.03 -5.32
C ARG A 12 -0.26 -11.23 -4.62
N GLY A 13 -0.66 -10.48 -3.62
CA GLY A 13 0.26 -9.76 -2.75
C GLY A 13 -0.44 -9.17 -1.54
N GLU A 14 0.34 -8.60 -0.66
CA GLU A 14 -0.10 -7.79 0.45
C GLU A 14 0.76 -6.52 0.50
N VAL A 15 0.12 -5.39 0.76
CA VAL A 15 0.76 -4.09 0.88
C VAL A 15 0.38 -3.51 2.22
N ARG A 16 1.38 -3.20 3.05
CA ARG A 16 1.16 -2.45 4.29
C ARG A 16 0.83 -1.01 3.94
N TYR A 17 -0.12 -0.45 4.66
CA TYR A 17 -0.46 0.96 4.53
C TYR A 17 -0.46 1.69 5.86
N ILE A 18 -0.12 2.97 5.81
CA ILE A 18 -0.20 3.91 6.93
C ILE A 18 -0.92 5.15 6.43
N VAL A 19 -1.83 5.67 7.26
CA VAL A 19 -2.46 6.98 7.07
C VAL A 19 -2.06 7.88 8.22
N PHE A 20 -1.52 9.06 7.91
CA PHE A 20 -1.07 10.01 8.90
C PHE A 20 -1.36 11.44 8.44
N LYS A 21 -1.30 12.38 9.39
CA LYS A 21 -1.46 13.81 9.11
C LYS A 21 -0.11 14.50 9.19
N ASP A 22 0.18 15.35 8.22
CA ASP A 22 1.32 16.28 8.27
C ASP A 22 0.85 17.67 7.81
N GLY A 23 1.10 18.69 8.64
CA GLY A 23 0.51 20.02 8.49
C GLY A 23 -1.02 19.98 8.39
N ASP A 24 -1.55 20.51 7.30
CA ASP A 24 -2.98 20.57 6.98
C ASP A 24 -3.45 19.44 6.03
N SER A 25 -2.56 18.52 5.66
CA SER A 25 -2.83 17.48 4.68
C SER A 25 -2.82 16.08 5.28
N TRP A 26 -3.61 15.19 4.69
CA TRP A 26 -3.61 13.76 5.02
C TRP A 26 -2.83 13.00 3.97
N TYR A 27 -2.02 12.05 4.42
CA TYR A 27 -1.20 11.19 3.57
C TYR A 27 -1.51 9.73 3.82
N ALA A 28 -1.58 8.94 2.76
CA ALA A 28 -1.66 7.50 2.80
C ALA A 28 -0.50 6.91 2.00
N VAL A 29 0.19 5.95 2.59
CA VAL A 29 1.40 5.35 2.00
C VAL A 29 1.26 3.85 1.87
N GLY A 30 1.58 3.31 0.70
CA GLY A 30 1.71 1.87 0.44
C GLY A 30 3.19 1.46 0.42
N LEU A 31 3.66 0.79 1.48
CA LEU A 31 5.10 0.61 1.75
C LEU A 31 5.81 -0.21 0.68
N GLU A 32 5.28 -1.39 0.30
CA GLU A 32 5.94 -2.31 -0.63
C GLU A 32 6.07 -1.77 -2.07
N PHE A 33 5.33 -0.71 -2.41
CA PHE A 33 5.36 -0.04 -3.71
C PHE A 33 5.93 1.39 -3.65
N ASN A 34 6.21 1.92 -2.46
CA ASN A 34 6.59 3.32 -2.22
C ASN A 34 5.65 4.33 -2.91
N ILE A 35 4.33 4.07 -2.83
CA ILE A 35 3.29 4.96 -3.35
C ILE A 35 2.79 5.83 -2.20
N VAL A 36 2.69 7.13 -2.43
CA VAL A 36 2.19 8.12 -1.48
C VAL A 36 1.08 8.90 -2.15
N GLU A 37 -0.09 8.97 -1.52
CA GLU A 37 -1.22 9.78 -1.98
C GLU A 37 -1.63 10.76 -0.89
N ALA A 38 -2.08 11.94 -1.31
CA ALA A 38 -2.52 13.01 -0.43
C ALA A 38 -4.02 13.28 -0.60
N GLY A 39 -4.71 13.61 0.50
CA GLY A 39 -6.13 13.95 0.50
C GLY A 39 -6.47 15.04 1.52
N GLY A 40 -7.67 15.59 1.39
CA GLY A 40 -8.26 16.54 2.34
C GLY A 40 -8.78 15.86 3.60
N THR A 41 -9.09 14.56 3.54
CA THR A 41 -9.47 13.72 4.69
C THR A 41 -8.66 12.41 4.69
N PRO A 42 -8.56 11.69 5.83
CA PRO A 42 -7.85 10.41 5.87
C PRO A 42 -8.50 9.35 4.96
N GLU A 43 -9.83 9.38 4.82
CA GLU A 43 -10.57 8.47 3.94
C GLU A 43 -10.27 8.75 2.46
N GLU A 44 -10.19 10.03 2.08
CA GLU A 44 -9.83 10.43 0.72
C GLU A 44 -8.40 9.98 0.38
N ALA A 45 -7.42 10.25 1.25
CA ALA A 45 -6.05 9.81 1.03
C ALA A 45 -5.96 8.27 0.89
N LEU A 46 -6.68 7.53 1.74
CA LEU A 46 -6.69 6.07 1.70
C LEU A 46 -7.36 5.52 0.43
N LEU A 47 -8.46 6.13 -0.01
CA LEU A 47 -9.15 5.76 -1.25
C LEU A 47 -8.21 5.95 -2.45
N LEU A 48 -7.59 7.13 -2.56
CA LEU A 48 -6.64 7.45 -3.62
C LEU A 48 -5.45 6.46 -3.64
N LEU A 49 -4.91 6.13 -2.46
CA LEU A 49 -3.85 5.13 -2.35
C LEU A 49 -4.28 3.77 -2.90
N PHE A 50 -5.48 3.29 -2.57
CA PHE A 50 -5.97 2.00 -3.05
C PHE A 50 -6.22 2.00 -4.56
N GLU A 51 -6.69 3.11 -5.13
CA GLU A 51 -6.81 3.28 -6.58
C GLU A 51 -5.43 3.26 -7.26
N ALA A 52 -4.45 3.97 -6.71
CA ALA A 52 -3.08 4.00 -7.20
C ALA A 52 -2.42 2.60 -7.13
N ILE A 53 -2.60 1.88 -6.03
CA ILE A 53 -2.16 0.49 -5.87
C ILE A 53 -2.77 -0.41 -6.94
N ALA A 54 -4.09 -0.31 -7.17
CA ALA A 54 -4.78 -1.09 -8.20
C ALA A 54 -4.24 -0.79 -9.60
N GLY A 55 -4.07 0.50 -9.94
CA GLY A 55 -3.50 0.94 -11.21
C GLY A 55 -2.06 0.46 -11.42
N TYR A 56 -1.23 0.53 -10.38
CA TYR A 56 0.17 0.08 -10.41
C TYR A 56 0.28 -1.43 -10.66
N VAL A 57 -0.52 -2.24 -9.95
CA VAL A 57 -0.56 -3.70 -10.13
C VAL A 57 -1.08 -4.06 -11.52
N GLU A 58 -2.11 -3.38 -12.00
CA GLU A 58 -2.67 -3.63 -13.33
C GLU A 58 -1.67 -3.30 -14.45
N ALA A 59 -0.94 -2.20 -14.32
CA ALA A 59 0.16 -1.87 -15.23
C ALA A 59 1.26 -2.93 -15.22
N ALA A 60 1.66 -3.42 -14.03
CA ALA A 60 2.64 -4.50 -13.89
C ALA A 60 2.16 -5.81 -14.56
N ARG A 61 0.86 -6.14 -14.45
CA ARG A 61 0.26 -7.31 -15.11
C ARG A 61 0.28 -7.17 -16.63
N LYS A 62 -0.19 -6.04 -17.17
CA LYS A 62 -0.26 -5.80 -18.62
C LYS A 62 1.12 -5.85 -19.27
N THR A 63 2.14 -5.31 -18.59
CA THR A 63 3.52 -5.30 -19.08
C THR A 63 4.28 -6.60 -18.80
N LYS A 64 3.66 -7.57 -18.10
CA LYS A 64 4.31 -8.81 -17.64
C LYS A 64 5.62 -8.51 -16.89
N ALA A 65 5.60 -7.45 -16.07
CA ALA A 65 6.76 -6.99 -15.35
C ALA A 65 7.33 -8.08 -14.42
N ARG A 66 8.64 -8.00 -14.17
CA ARG A 66 9.28 -8.89 -13.20
C ARG A 66 8.73 -8.58 -11.80
N PRO A 67 8.47 -9.58 -10.94
CA PRO A 67 7.88 -9.35 -9.61
C PRO A 67 8.65 -8.40 -8.69
N ILE A 68 9.93 -8.12 -8.97
CA ILE A 68 10.76 -7.22 -8.17
C ILE A 68 10.14 -5.83 -7.97
N ILE A 69 9.41 -5.31 -8.96
CA ILE A 69 8.76 -4.00 -8.85
C ILE A 69 7.59 -3.98 -7.86
N LEU A 70 7.08 -5.15 -7.47
CA LEU A 70 6.03 -5.32 -6.46
C LEU A 70 6.60 -5.64 -5.07
N ASN A 71 7.93 -5.72 -4.95
CA ASN A 71 8.62 -6.06 -3.70
C ASN A 71 9.75 -5.05 -3.50
N GLN A 72 9.44 -3.76 -3.61
CA GLN A 72 10.43 -2.73 -3.39
C GLN A 72 10.83 -2.70 -1.92
N THR A 73 12.04 -2.21 -1.65
CA THR A 73 12.43 -1.86 -0.28
C THR A 73 11.64 -0.63 0.14
N PRO A 74 10.85 -0.69 1.24
CA PRO A 74 10.12 0.46 1.73
C PRO A 74 11.06 1.63 2.07
N ASP A 75 10.57 2.85 1.88
CA ASP A 75 11.29 4.03 2.32
C ASP A 75 11.56 3.96 3.84
N PRO A 76 12.79 4.24 4.31
CA PRO A 76 13.13 4.18 5.73
C PRO A 76 12.28 5.07 6.64
N GLU A 77 11.72 6.16 6.14
CA GLU A 77 10.83 7.01 6.92
C GLU A 77 9.54 6.28 7.26
N TYR A 78 8.88 5.71 6.26
CA TYR A 78 7.61 5.01 6.43
C TYR A 78 7.78 3.65 7.10
N GLU A 79 8.92 2.97 6.91
CA GLU A 79 9.23 1.75 7.65
C GLU A 79 9.34 2.05 9.16
N ARG A 80 10.00 3.15 9.55
CA ARG A 80 10.03 3.58 10.96
C ARG A 80 8.63 3.88 11.47
N MET A 81 7.80 4.58 10.70
CA MET A 81 6.41 4.85 11.10
C MET A 81 5.64 3.55 11.35
N TRP A 82 5.85 2.52 10.53
CA TRP A 82 5.26 1.20 10.71
C TRP A 82 5.73 0.51 11.98
N GLU A 83 7.05 0.48 12.21
CA GLU A 83 7.66 -0.17 13.37
C GLU A 83 7.18 0.43 14.70
N HIS A 84 6.92 1.74 14.71
CA HIS A 84 6.53 2.51 15.89
C HIS A 84 5.00 2.70 16.05
N LEU A 85 4.17 1.95 15.32
CA LEU A 85 2.70 2.05 15.37
C LEU A 85 2.11 1.90 16.78
N ASN A 86 2.73 1.10 17.63
CA ASN A 86 2.25 0.79 18.98
C ASN A 86 2.99 1.55 20.09
N ASP A 87 3.84 2.51 19.72
CA ASP A 87 4.59 3.28 20.71
C ASP A 87 3.65 4.17 21.53
N LEU A 88 3.89 4.25 22.84
CA LEU A 88 3.13 5.09 23.76
C LEU A 88 3.24 6.59 23.43
N LYS A 89 4.24 6.98 22.62
CA LYS A 89 4.48 8.34 22.13
C LYS A 89 4.89 8.26 20.66
N PRO A 90 3.93 8.15 19.73
CA PRO A 90 4.27 8.03 18.32
C PRO A 90 4.91 9.33 17.84
N VAL A 91 5.98 9.22 17.05
CA VAL A 91 6.68 10.36 16.45
C VAL A 91 5.79 11.10 15.45
N PHE A 92 4.83 10.39 14.87
CA PHE A 92 3.86 10.91 13.90
C PHE A 92 2.44 10.53 14.32
N PRO A 93 1.44 11.43 14.18
CA PRO A 93 0.05 11.11 14.49
C PRO A 93 -0.53 10.19 13.40
N ILE A 94 -0.26 8.89 13.51
CA ILE A 94 -0.85 7.86 12.65
C ILE A 94 -2.33 7.74 13.01
N HIS A 95 -3.18 7.87 12.00
CA HIS A 95 -4.63 7.77 12.13
C HIS A 95 -5.13 6.35 11.95
N THR A 96 -4.62 5.64 10.95
CA THR A 96 -4.91 4.22 10.76
C THR A 96 -3.75 3.55 10.02
N ALA A 97 -3.62 2.24 10.21
CA ALA A 97 -2.67 1.42 9.48
C ALA A 97 -3.21 0.01 9.33
N GLY A 98 -2.74 -0.70 8.31
CA GLY A 98 -3.17 -2.06 8.07
C GLY A 98 -2.52 -2.69 6.86
N THR A 99 -3.16 -3.74 6.36
CA THR A 99 -2.68 -4.49 5.20
C THR A 99 -3.79 -4.52 4.14
N HIS A 100 -3.45 -4.09 2.92
CA HIS A 100 -4.29 -4.21 1.74
C HIS A 100 -3.90 -5.46 0.94
N TYR A 101 -4.87 -6.33 0.67
CA TYR A 101 -4.64 -7.58 -0.05
C TYR A 101 -4.89 -7.41 -1.54
N ILE A 102 -3.93 -7.83 -2.34
CA ILE A 102 -4.02 -7.85 -3.80
C ILE A 102 -4.41 -9.26 -4.22
N SER A 103 -5.56 -9.40 -4.89
CA SER A 103 -5.94 -10.61 -5.61
C SER A 103 -6.54 -10.24 -6.97
N PRO A 104 -6.58 -11.16 -7.95
CA PRO A 104 -7.21 -10.92 -9.25
C PRO A 104 -8.74 -11.02 -9.16
N ASP A 105 -9.24 -11.69 -8.11
CA ASP A 105 -10.64 -12.05 -7.95
C ASP A 105 -11.43 -10.94 -7.24
N LEU A 106 -10.79 -10.15 -6.37
CA LEU A 106 -11.41 -8.99 -5.71
C LEU A 106 -11.76 -7.87 -6.71
N THR A 107 -11.05 -7.76 -7.83
CA THR A 107 -11.34 -6.78 -8.88
C THR A 107 -12.54 -7.14 -9.77
N ARG A 108 -13.05 -8.39 -9.72
CA ARG A 108 -14.21 -8.81 -10.51
C ARG A 108 -15.55 -8.61 -9.81
N GLU A 109 -15.58 -8.54 -8.48
CA GLU A 109 -16.83 -8.44 -7.71
C GLU A 109 -17.43 -7.03 -7.66
N LEU A 110 -16.71 -6.00 -8.13
CA LEU A 110 -17.17 -4.60 -8.09
C LEU A 110 -17.67 -4.07 -9.44
N VAL A 111 -17.71 -4.89 -10.48
CA VAL A 111 -18.31 -4.52 -11.77
C VAL A 111 -19.56 -5.39 -11.95
N PRO A 112 -20.79 -4.84 -11.77
CA PRO A 112 -21.99 -5.61 -12.10
C PRO A 112 -21.98 -5.95 -13.60
N ALA A 113 -22.43 -7.16 -13.89
CA ALA A 113 -22.57 -7.69 -15.25
C ALA A 113 -23.54 -6.88 -16.11
#